data_AF-A0A357Y420-F1
#
_entry.id   AF-A0A357Y420-F1
#
_cell.length_a   1.000
_cell.length_b   1.000
_cell.length_c   1.000
_cell.angle_alpha   90.00
_cell.angle_beta   90.00
_cell.angle_gamma   90.00
#
_symmetry.space_group_name_H-M   'P 1'
#
loop_
_entity.id
_entity.type
_entity.pdbx_description
1 polymer ?
#
loop_
_entity_poly.entity_id
_entity_poly.type
_entity_poly.pdbx_seq_one_letter_code
_entity_poly.pdbx_strand_id
1 'polypeptide(L)' 'MENQMFCFQCQETAGCRGCTIRGVCGKKPETAALQDLLI' A
#
# COMPACT_ATOMS: atom_id res chain seq x y z
N MET A 1 9.76 -10.96 7.00
CA MET A 1 9.03 -9.67 7.02
C MET A 1 7.61 -9.97 6.61
N GLU A 2 6.66 -9.77 7.52
CA GLU A 2 5.24 -9.88 7.22
C GLU A 2 4.78 -8.58 6.55
N ASN A 3 4.21 -8.67 5.34
CA ASN A 3 3.68 -7.52 4.63
C ASN A 3 2.26 -7.24 5.13
N GLN A 4 2.01 -6.04 5.66
CA GLN A 4 0.70 -5.63 6.21
C GLN A 4 -0.26 -5.13 5.12
N MET A 5 0.26 -4.80 3.93
CA MET A 5 -0.50 -4.37 2.76
C MET A 5 0.30 -4.65 1.48
N PHE A 6 -0.30 -4.43 0.30
CA PHE A 6 0.44 -4.29 -0.94
C PHE A 6 -0.24 -3.25 -1.83
N CYS A 7 0.45 -2.15 -2.15
CA CYS A 7 -0.09 -1.12 -3.04
C CYS A 7 1.00 -0.58 -3.96
N PHE A 8 0.74 -0.65 -5.26
CA PHE A 8 1.64 -0.26 -6.36
C PHE A 8 1.03 0.72 -7.37
N GLN A 9 -0.07 1.39 -7.01
CA GLN A 9 -0.89 2.17 -7.96
C GLN A 9 -0.28 3.51 -8.41
N CYS A 10 0.63 4.10 -7.64
CA CYS A 10 1.20 5.42 -7.92
C CYS A 10 2.70 5.34 -8.21
N GLN A 11 3.23 6.37 -8.88
CA GLN A 11 4.65 6.43 -9.24
C GLN A 11 5.57 6.44 -8.00
N GLU A 12 5.12 7.05 -6.90
CA GLU A 12 5.90 7.24 -5.66
C GLU A 12 5.93 6.02 -4.74
N THR A 13 5.56 4.83 -5.21
CA THR A 13 5.56 3.62 -4.36
C THR A 13 6.95 3.34 -3.79
N ALA A 14 7.00 2.72 -2.61
CA ALA A 14 8.27 2.42 -1.94
C ALA A 14 9.20 1.61 -2.87
N GLY A 15 10.37 2.17 -3.14
CA GLY A 15 11.38 1.58 -4.03
C GLY A 15 10.93 1.38 -5.48
N CYS A 16 9.91 2.12 -5.95
CA CYS A 16 9.28 1.94 -7.28
C CYS A 16 8.82 0.50 -7.53
N ARG A 17 8.37 -0.21 -6.48
CA ARG A 17 7.91 -1.61 -6.54
C ARG A 17 6.56 -1.81 -5.88
N GLY A 18 6.39 -1.27 -4.67
CA GLY A 18 5.14 -1.41 -3.92
C GLY A 18 5.30 -1.09 -2.44
N CYS A 19 4.26 -0.51 -1.86
CA CYS A 19 4.20 -0.20 -0.43
C CYS A 19 3.68 -1.43 0.34
N THR A 20 4.46 -1.96 1.28
CA THR A 20 4.10 -3.19 2.02
C THR A 20 3.87 -3.01 3.53
N ILE A 21 4.26 -1.86 4.09
CA ILE A 21 4.08 -1.52 5.51
C ILE A 21 3.20 -0.29 5.67
N ARG A 22 3.44 0.76 4.88
CA ARG A 22 2.61 1.98 4.77
C ARG A 22 2.84 2.61 3.40
N GLY A 23 1.82 3.27 2.85
CA GLY A 23 1.94 4.04 1.63
C GLY A 23 2.87 5.25 1.80
N VAL A 24 3.71 5.53 0.81
CA VAL A 24 4.53 6.76 0.75
C VAL A 24 3.63 8.01 0.79
N CYS A 25 2.46 7.93 0.14
CA CYS A 25 1.40 8.95 0.21
C CYS A 25 0.68 9.05 1.58
N GLY A 26 1.11 8.28 2.59
CA GLY A 26 0.52 8.26 3.93
C GLY A 26 -0.58 7.21 4.17
N LYS A 27 -1.02 6.48 3.13
CA LYS A 27 -2.06 5.44 3.20
C LYS A 27 -1.71 4.37 4.25
N LYS A 28 -2.61 4.14 5.21
CA LYS A 28 -2.44 3.12 6.26
C LYS A 28 -2.85 1.73 5.72
N PRO A 29 -2.30 0.63 6.27
CA PRO A 29 -2.67 -0.73 5.87
C PRO A 29 -4.17 -1.02 5.95
N GLU A 30 -4.86 -0.54 6.99
CA GLU A 30 -6.29 -0.79 7.16
C GLU A 30 -7.10 -0.08 6.06
N THR A 31 -6.71 1.14 5.70
CA THR A 31 -7.30 1.88 4.58
C THR A 31 -7.01 1.18 3.25
N ALA A 32 -5.81 0.63 3.07
CA ALA A 32 -5.48 -0.14 1.89
C ALA A 32 -6.36 -1.39 1.77
N ALA A 33 -6.48 -2.18 2.83
CA ALA A 33 -7.33 -3.38 2.85
C ALA A 33 -8.81 -3.08 2.57
N LEU A 34 -9.35 -1.97 3.09
CA LEU A 34 -10.73 -1.54 2.77
C LEU A 34 -10.87 -1.12 1.30
N GLN A 35 -9.85 -0.46 0.71
CA GLN A 35 -9.85 -0.12 -0.71
C GLN A 35 -9.72 -1.37 -1.59
N ASP A 36 -8.93 -2.35 -1.16
CA ASP A 36 -8.76 -3.64 -1.84
C ASP A 36 -10.05 -4.47 -1.80
N LEU A 37 -10.92 -4.31 -0.79
CA LEU A 37 -12.24 -4.95 -0.71
C LEU A 37 -13.32 -4.23 -1.53
N LEU A 38 -13.18 -2.91 -1.71
CA LEU A 38 -14.13 -2.10 -2.47
C LEU A 38 -14.07 -2.37 -3.98
N ILE A 39 -12.94 -2.91 -4.45
CA ILE A 39 -12.64 -3.19 -5.87
C ILE A 39 -12.70 -4.70 -6.09
#